data_AF-A0A835JBL0-F1
#
_entry.id   AF-A0A835JBL0-F1
#
_cell.length_a   1.000
_cell.length_b   1.000
_cell.length_c   1.000
_cell.angle_alpha   90.00
_cell.angle_beta   90.00
_cell.angle_gamma   90.00
#
_symmetry.space_group_name_H-M   'P 1'
#
loop_
_entity.id
_entity.type
_entity.pdbx_description
1 polymer ?
#
loop_
_entity_poly.entity_id
_entity_poly.type
_entity_poly.pdbx_seq_one_letter_code
_entity_poly.pdbx_strand_id
1 'polypeptide(L)'
;MSSTLLETTRASHEEVERLERLIVKDLQNEPANNKDRLFQSHRVRNMIENIITTTEKLVEIYEDKDNARKDEIAALGGQTATGTNVFSAFYDRLKEIREYHRRHPAARVVDANEDYEAMLKEEPVIEFTGEEAFGKYLDMHELYNQFNNLKFEKPIEYSTYLDIFSQPHKIPRKVKFTRQYREYMENLLEYLAYFFQRTEPLQDLDRIMSKVTAEYEEQWENGTVQGWEKNAQENGHVPADHTVIDLDFYSTVEELKEVGPEKLKEALAALGLKSGGTVQQRAERLFLTKHTPLEKLDKKHFVKGSHASELNGGAVNSKEAVNSKEIALMETKMNKLCDLLDETIIRTKENVVKKQALTYDEMEAEREEEETQADTESDDDEQQIYNPLKLPMGWDGKPIPYWLYKLHGLGQEFKCEICGNDSYWGRRAFERHFKEWRHQHGMRCLGIPNTKNFNEITSIQEAQELWKRIQARQGVNKWRPELEEEYEDKEGNIYNKKTYTDLQRQGLI
;
A
#
# COMPACT_ATOMS: atom_id res chain seq x y z
N MET A 1 14.99 -0.63 32.69
CA MET A 1 16.45 -0.54 32.80
C MET A 1 16.85 0.92 32.69
N SER A 2 17.87 1.37 33.43
CA SER A 2 18.37 2.74 33.35
C SER A 2 18.68 3.09 31.89
N SER A 3 18.12 4.18 31.39
CA SER A 3 18.29 4.76 30.06
C SER A 3 19.70 5.34 29.88
N THR A 4 20.72 4.49 29.94
CA THR A 4 22.09 4.95 29.69
C THR A 4 22.30 5.07 28.18
N LEU A 5 23.14 6.01 27.74
CA LEU A 5 23.39 6.24 26.32
C LEU A 5 24.05 5.02 25.69
N LEU A 6 24.89 4.29 26.41
CA LEU A 6 25.50 3.06 25.89
C LEU A 6 24.48 1.94 25.72
N GLU A 7 23.52 1.77 26.65
CA GLU A 7 22.46 0.77 26.47
C GLU A 7 21.50 1.17 25.36
N THR A 8 21.18 2.46 25.25
CA THR A 8 20.38 2.99 24.13
C THR A 8 21.08 2.74 22.80
N THR A 9 22.39 3.00 22.73
CA THR A 9 23.23 2.72 21.54
C THR A 9 23.18 1.23 21.18
N ARG A 10 23.40 0.34 22.17
CA ARG A 10 23.36 -1.11 21.97
C ARG A 10 21.98 -1.58 21.49
N ALA A 11 20.91 -1.08 22.10
CA ALA A 11 19.54 -1.42 21.75
C ALA A 11 19.17 -0.94 20.34
N SER A 12 19.56 0.28 19.97
CA SER A 12 19.34 0.82 18.62
C SER A 12 20.10 0.04 17.54
N HIS A 13 21.35 -0.36 17.79
CA HIS A 13 22.07 -1.26 16.87
C HIS A 13 21.41 -2.63 16.74
N GLU A 14 20.96 -3.20 17.87
CA GLU A 14 20.21 -4.45 17.87
C GLU A 14 18.89 -4.34 17.10
N GLU A 15 18.18 -3.22 17.23
CA GLU A 15 16.94 -2.95 16.52
C GLU A 15 17.15 -2.86 15.01
N VAL A 16 18.19 -2.15 14.55
CA VAL A 16 18.55 -2.08 13.13
C VAL A 16 18.84 -3.47 12.56
N GLU A 17 19.70 -4.26 13.20
CA GLU A 17 20.05 -5.62 12.77
C GLU A 17 18.80 -6.54 12.73
N ARG A 18 17.88 -6.37 13.67
CA ARG A 18 16.63 -7.15 13.70
C ARG A 18 15.68 -6.77 12.57
N LEU A 19 15.50 -5.48 12.31
CA LEU A 19 14.69 -4.99 11.20
C LEU A 19 15.26 -5.45 9.86
N GLU A 20 16.59 -5.41 9.68
CA GLU A 20 17.25 -5.95 8.48
C GLU A 20 16.96 -7.45 8.29
N ARG A 21 17.06 -8.24 9.36
CA ARG A 21 16.75 -9.68 9.31
C ARG A 21 15.27 -9.94 8.99
N LEU A 22 14.36 -9.11 9.48
CA LEU A 22 12.94 -9.23 9.18
C LEU A 22 12.63 -8.87 7.74
N ILE A 23 13.24 -7.81 7.21
CA ILE A 23 13.14 -7.46 5.79
C ILE A 23 13.60 -8.66 4.94
N VAL A 24 14.73 -9.27 5.28
CA VAL A 24 15.23 -10.46 4.57
C VAL A 24 14.24 -11.63 4.69
N LYS A 25 13.67 -11.88 5.87
CA LYS A 25 12.67 -12.94 6.09
C LYS A 25 11.38 -12.69 5.31
N ASP A 26 10.89 -11.45 5.24
CA ASP A 26 9.69 -11.09 4.49
C ASP A 26 9.93 -11.25 2.99
N LEU A 27 11.03 -10.69 2.46
CA LEU A 27 11.39 -10.77 1.04
C LEU A 27 11.74 -12.19 0.55
N GLN A 28 12.06 -13.12 1.45
CA GLN A 28 12.23 -14.54 1.11
C GLN A 28 10.91 -15.23 0.77
N ASN A 29 9.78 -14.69 1.22
CA ASN A 29 8.46 -15.20 0.88
C ASN A 29 8.02 -14.54 -0.43
N GLU A 30 7.84 -15.33 -1.48
CA GLU A 30 7.29 -14.84 -2.75
C GLU A 30 5.79 -14.57 -2.60
N PRO A 31 5.31 -13.34 -2.86
CA PRO A 31 3.90 -13.01 -2.76
C PRO A 31 3.09 -13.73 -3.85
N ALA A 32 1.89 -14.18 -3.52
CA ALA A 32 1.03 -14.94 -4.44
C ALA A 32 0.38 -14.05 -5.50
N ASN A 33 -0.04 -12.86 -5.11
CA ASN A 33 -0.73 -11.90 -5.98
C ASN A 33 -0.06 -10.51 -5.92
N ASN A 34 -0.51 -9.58 -6.78
CA ASN A 34 0.04 -8.22 -6.84
C ASN A 34 -0.26 -7.40 -5.57
N LYS A 35 -1.38 -7.66 -4.90
CA LYS A 35 -1.82 -6.99 -3.68
C LYS A 35 -0.91 -7.33 -2.50
N ASP A 36 -0.59 -8.60 -2.31
CA ASP A 36 0.36 -9.11 -1.33
C ASP A 36 1.76 -8.55 -1.56
N ARG A 37 2.18 -8.49 -2.83
CA ARG A 37 3.47 -7.87 -3.21
C ARG A 37 3.51 -6.39 -2.81
N LEU A 38 2.39 -5.68 -2.99
CA LEU A 38 2.28 -4.28 -2.61
C LEU A 38 2.33 -4.11 -1.10
N PHE A 39 1.56 -4.90 -0.34
CA PHE A 39 1.59 -4.87 1.13
C PHE A 39 2.98 -5.23 1.68
N GLN A 40 3.62 -6.26 1.15
CA GLN A 40 5.00 -6.60 1.49
C GLN A 40 5.95 -5.41 1.25
N SER A 41 5.83 -4.74 0.09
CA SER A 41 6.65 -3.59 -0.23
C SER A 41 6.45 -2.42 0.74
N HIS A 42 5.21 -2.16 1.18
CA HIS A 42 4.90 -1.16 2.20
C HIS A 42 5.41 -1.54 3.59
N ARG A 43 5.27 -2.81 4.00
CA ARG A 43 5.87 -3.30 5.27
C ARG A 43 7.37 -3.09 5.27
N VAL A 44 8.04 -3.47 4.19
CA VAL A 44 9.49 -3.29 4.03
C VAL A 44 9.85 -1.81 4.07
N ARG A 45 9.09 -0.94 3.39
CA ARG A 45 9.30 0.51 3.43
C ARG A 45 9.22 1.08 4.85
N ASN A 46 8.21 0.70 5.63
CA ASN A 46 8.07 1.10 7.04
C ASN A 46 9.26 0.61 7.89
N MET A 47 9.69 -0.64 7.70
CA MET A 47 10.89 -1.16 8.38
C MET A 47 12.15 -0.34 8.02
N ILE A 48 12.30 0.06 6.75
CA ILE A 48 13.39 0.93 6.32
C ILE A 48 13.31 2.33 6.96
N GLU A 49 12.11 2.92 7.09
CA GLU A 49 11.93 4.21 7.79
C GLU A 49 12.35 4.15 9.26
N ASN A 50 12.01 3.04 9.92
CA ASN A 50 12.41 2.79 11.29
C ASN A 50 13.94 2.64 11.39
N ILE A 51 14.56 1.90 10.46
CA ILE A 51 16.03 1.80 10.38
C ILE A 51 16.67 3.17 10.20
N ILE A 52 16.17 4.00 9.27
CA ILE A 52 16.70 5.35 9.01
C ILE A 52 16.58 6.20 10.28
N THR A 53 15.39 6.27 10.88
CA THR A 53 15.13 7.07 12.10
C THR A 53 16.01 6.62 13.27
N THR A 54 16.18 5.30 13.46
CA THR A 54 17.04 4.76 14.52
C THR A 54 18.52 5.02 14.24
N THR A 55 18.93 4.98 12.97
CA THR A 55 20.29 5.30 12.55
C THR A 55 20.61 6.79 12.76
N GLU A 56 19.68 7.70 12.47
CA GLU A 56 19.84 9.13 12.73
C GLU A 56 20.07 9.40 14.22
N LYS A 57 19.26 8.78 15.10
CA LYS A 57 19.46 8.85 16.55
C LYS A 57 20.83 8.31 16.98
N LEU A 58 21.26 7.19 16.39
CA LEU A 58 22.60 6.64 16.64
C LEU A 58 23.70 7.63 16.26
N VAL A 59 23.60 8.24 15.07
CA VAL A 59 24.56 9.25 14.60
C VAL A 59 24.63 10.41 15.59
N GLU A 60 23.49 10.93 16.05
CA GLU A 60 23.46 12.01 17.06
C GLU A 60 24.18 11.61 18.36
N ILE A 61 23.97 10.38 18.85
CA ILE A 61 24.66 9.86 20.04
C ILE A 61 26.17 9.71 19.80
N TYR A 62 26.59 9.34 18.59
CA TYR A 62 28.01 9.22 18.23
C TYR A 62 28.69 10.57 18.02
N GLU A 63 27.98 11.58 17.49
CA GLU A 63 28.47 12.95 17.35
C GLU A 63 28.76 13.59 18.71
N ASP A 64 28.03 13.20 19.77
CA ASP A 64 28.30 13.52 21.17
C ASP A 64 28.53 15.03 21.40
N LYS A 65 27.66 15.88 20.82
CA LYS A 65 27.80 17.35 20.83
C LYS A 65 27.84 17.94 22.25
N ASP A 66 27.18 17.30 23.20
CA ASP A 66 27.11 17.70 24.61
C ASP A 66 28.14 16.97 25.50
N ASN A 67 28.95 16.08 24.95
CA ASN A 67 29.88 15.18 25.66
C ASN A 67 29.21 14.22 26.65
N ALA A 68 27.88 14.05 26.63
CA ALA A 68 27.18 13.21 27.58
C ALA A 68 27.61 11.74 27.48
N ARG A 69 27.89 11.25 26.27
CA ARG A 69 28.35 9.87 26.05
C ARG A 69 29.76 9.68 26.57
N LYS A 70 30.65 10.64 26.34
CA LYS A 70 32.02 10.62 26.88
C LYS A 70 32.01 10.67 28.41
N ASP A 71 31.17 11.50 29.01
CA ASP A 71 31.05 11.63 30.46
C ASP A 71 30.49 10.34 31.08
N GLU A 72 29.52 9.68 30.45
CA GLU A 72 29.02 8.37 30.87
C GLU A 72 30.13 7.31 30.83
N ILE A 73 30.92 7.24 29.75
CA ILE A 73 32.05 6.31 29.63
C ILE A 73 33.08 6.58 30.73
N ALA A 74 33.40 7.85 31.00
CA ALA A 74 34.32 8.24 32.05
C ALA A 74 33.82 7.84 33.44
N ALA A 75 32.54 8.07 33.72
CA ALA A 75 31.88 7.68 34.97
C ALA A 75 31.90 6.15 35.16
N LEU A 76 31.63 5.37 34.10
CA LEU A 76 31.74 3.91 34.11
C LEU A 76 33.19 3.44 34.33
N GLY A 77 34.16 4.18 33.79
CA GLY A 77 35.59 3.98 34.05
C GLY A 77 36.04 4.39 35.47
N GLY A 78 35.12 4.87 36.32
CA GLY A 78 35.42 5.32 37.68
C GLY A 78 36.24 6.60 37.74
N GLN A 79 36.29 7.39 36.68
CA GLN A 79 36.97 8.68 36.67
C GLN A 79 36.16 9.69 37.47
N THR A 80 36.77 10.21 38.53
CA THR A 80 36.20 11.25 39.40
C THR A 80 37.14 12.44 39.44
N ALA A 81 36.65 13.61 39.90
CA ALA A 81 37.46 14.82 40.02
C ALA A 81 38.72 14.65 40.89
N THR A 82 38.79 13.61 41.72
CA THR A 82 39.87 13.33 42.67
C THR A 82 40.72 12.11 42.32
N GLY A 83 40.45 11.41 41.20
CA GLY A 83 41.21 10.25 40.73
C GLY A 83 40.34 9.14 40.11
N THR A 84 40.94 7.98 39.83
CA THR A 84 40.23 6.82 39.24
C THR A 84 39.88 5.80 40.32
N ASN A 85 38.59 5.58 40.57
CA ASN A 85 38.08 4.56 41.50
C ASN A 85 37.07 3.64 40.79
N VAL A 86 37.61 2.69 40.03
CA VAL A 86 36.84 1.74 39.22
C VAL A 86 35.98 0.80 40.08
N PHE A 87 36.51 0.38 41.23
CA PHE A 87 35.85 -0.61 42.07
C PHE A 87 34.57 -0.07 42.72
N SER A 88 34.57 1.18 43.20
CA SER A 88 33.37 1.79 43.78
C SER A 88 32.25 1.92 42.75
N ALA A 89 32.57 2.43 41.55
CA ALA A 89 31.61 2.58 40.46
C ALA A 89 30.98 1.23 40.05
N PHE A 90 31.79 0.17 39.99
CA PHE A 90 31.29 -1.19 39.71
C PHE A 90 30.32 -1.70 40.78
N TYR A 91 30.66 -1.56 42.06
CA TYR A 91 29.80 -2.04 43.15
C TYR A 91 28.51 -1.25 43.30
N ASP A 92 28.55 0.07 43.06
CA ASP A 92 27.35 0.90 43.03
C ASP A 92 26.40 0.47 41.91
N ARG A 93 26.93 0.19 40.72
CA ARG A 93 26.14 -0.32 39.59
C ARG A 93 25.57 -1.72 39.87
N LEU A 94 26.36 -2.60 40.46
CA LEU A 94 25.89 -3.94 40.85
C LEU A 94 24.76 -3.86 41.88
N LYS A 95 24.86 -2.91 42.83
CA LYS A 95 23.82 -2.68 43.83
C LYS A 95 22.53 -2.18 43.18
N GLU A 96 22.62 -1.26 42.22
CA GLU A 96 21.47 -0.77 41.45
C GLU A 96 20.77 -1.91 40.69
N ILE A 97 21.53 -2.75 39.97
CA ILE A 97 20.98 -3.90 39.23
C ILE A 97 20.27 -4.87 40.18
N ARG A 98 20.89 -5.22 41.31
CA ARG A 98 20.28 -6.11 42.31
C ARG A 98 18.99 -5.53 42.90
N GLU A 99 18.97 -4.22 43.15
CA GLU A 99 17.79 -3.53 43.65
C GLU A 99 16.66 -3.52 42.61
N TYR A 100 16.98 -3.28 41.33
CA TYR A 100 16.03 -3.35 40.24
C TYR A 100 15.35 -4.72 40.14
N HIS A 101 16.14 -5.81 40.13
CA HIS A 101 15.60 -7.17 40.08
C HIS A 101 14.80 -7.55 41.34
N ARG A 102 15.18 -7.01 42.51
CA ARG A 102 14.39 -7.20 43.73
C ARG A 102 13.02 -6.53 43.63
N ARG A 103 12.93 -5.36 43.00
CA ARG A 103 11.67 -4.61 42.81
C ARG A 103 10.80 -5.17 41.69
N HIS A 104 11.39 -5.84 40.71
CA HIS A 104 10.70 -6.39 39.54
C HIS A 104 10.87 -7.92 39.44
N PRO A 105 10.43 -8.71 40.44
CA PRO A 105 10.61 -10.17 40.46
C PRO A 105 9.77 -10.89 39.40
N ALA A 106 8.70 -10.25 38.90
CA ALA A 106 7.80 -10.77 37.87
C ALA A 106 8.01 -10.12 36.50
N ALA A 107 9.16 -9.47 36.26
CA ALA A 107 9.48 -8.97 34.92
C ALA A 107 9.45 -10.14 33.93
N ARG A 108 8.46 -10.12 33.03
CA ARG A 108 8.30 -11.14 32.00
C ARG A 108 9.53 -11.10 31.10
N VAL A 109 10.14 -12.26 30.85
CA VAL A 109 11.05 -12.42 29.72
C VAL A 109 10.15 -12.35 28.49
N VAL A 110 10.04 -11.18 27.89
CA VAL A 110 9.39 -11.03 26.58
C VAL A 110 10.31 -11.74 25.59
N ASP A 111 9.78 -12.72 24.87
CA ASP A 111 10.54 -13.30 23.76
C ASP A 111 10.74 -12.17 22.78
N ALA A 112 11.99 -11.78 22.61
CA ALA A 112 12.33 -10.66 21.77
C ALA A 112 11.99 -10.93 20.29
N ASN A 113 11.56 -12.13 19.90
CA ASN A 113 11.04 -12.42 18.56
C ASN A 113 9.52 -12.22 18.44
N GLU A 114 8.74 -12.36 19.53
CA GLU A 114 7.27 -12.28 19.49
C GLU A 114 6.79 -10.93 18.94
N ASP A 115 7.37 -9.82 19.40
CA ASP A 115 6.98 -8.46 19.00
C ASP A 115 7.30 -8.17 17.52
N TYR A 116 8.34 -8.79 16.98
CA TYR A 116 8.76 -8.60 15.59
C TYR A 116 8.01 -9.51 14.62
N GLU A 117 7.61 -10.70 15.06
CA GLU A 117 6.68 -11.55 14.30
C GLU A 117 5.28 -10.95 14.25
N ALA A 118 4.88 -10.16 15.27
CA ALA A 118 3.65 -9.39 15.23
C ALA A 118 3.68 -8.31 14.14
N MET A 119 4.81 -7.61 13.94
CA MET A 119 4.95 -6.62 12.86
C MET A 119 4.72 -7.21 11.45
N LEU A 120 5.08 -8.48 11.23
CA LEU A 120 4.82 -9.15 9.94
C LEU A 120 3.34 -9.46 9.71
N LYS A 121 2.54 -9.51 10.79
CA LYS A 121 1.09 -9.76 10.73
C LYS A 121 0.28 -8.48 10.60
N GLU A 122 0.87 -7.33 10.89
CA GLU A 122 0.20 -6.05 10.71
C GLU A 122 0.19 -5.68 9.22
N GLU A 123 -1.01 -5.63 8.64
CA GLU A 123 -1.21 -5.21 7.27
C GLU A 123 -1.15 -3.67 7.18
N PRO A 124 -0.33 -3.11 6.29
CA PRO A 124 -0.28 -1.67 6.13
C PRO A 124 -1.60 -1.17 5.53
N VAL A 125 -2.14 -0.09 6.10
CA VAL A 125 -3.32 0.58 5.53
C VAL A 125 -2.86 1.41 4.34
N ILE A 126 -3.26 1.01 3.14
CA ILE A 126 -2.96 1.74 1.91
C ILE A 126 -4.25 2.33 1.37
N GLU A 127 -4.32 3.66 1.33
CA GLU A 127 -5.48 4.37 0.81
C GLU A 127 -5.42 4.36 -0.72
N PHE A 128 -6.37 3.68 -1.37
CA PHE A 128 -6.63 3.79 -2.81
C PHE A 128 -8.09 4.15 -3.02
N THR A 129 -8.38 4.95 -4.05
CA THR A 129 -9.77 5.13 -4.48
C THR A 129 -10.26 3.85 -5.17
N GLY A 130 -11.58 3.65 -5.22
CA GLY A 130 -12.15 2.49 -5.91
C GLY A 130 -11.74 2.43 -7.39
N GLU A 131 -11.67 3.58 -8.06
CA GLU A 131 -11.26 3.66 -9.47
C GLU A 131 -9.77 3.38 -9.69
N GLU A 132 -8.92 3.58 -8.68
CA GLU A 132 -7.49 3.22 -8.75
C GLU A 132 -7.24 1.71 -8.68
N ALA A 133 -8.21 0.93 -8.18
CA ALA A 133 -8.16 -0.52 -8.06
C ALA A 133 -6.80 -1.04 -7.53
N PHE A 134 -6.41 -0.61 -6.33
CA PHE A 134 -5.13 -0.95 -5.68
C PHE A 134 -3.88 -0.64 -6.52
N GLY A 135 -3.90 0.49 -7.24
CA GLY A 135 -2.77 0.94 -8.06
C GLY A 135 -2.76 0.36 -9.47
N LYS A 136 -3.82 -0.34 -9.88
CA LYS A 136 -3.98 -0.84 -11.24
C LYS A 136 -4.29 0.29 -12.22
N TYR A 137 -5.08 1.29 -11.83
CA TYR A 137 -5.44 2.39 -12.72
C TYR A 137 -5.18 3.74 -12.06
N LEU A 138 -5.11 4.80 -12.87
CA LEU A 138 -5.04 6.18 -12.39
C LEU A 138 -6.44 6.80 -12.40
N ASP A 139 -6.85 7.40 -11.29
CA ASP A 139 -8.06 8.21 -11.22
C ASP A 139 -7.77 9.64 -11.67
N MET A 140 -7.87 9.84 -12.99
CA MET A 140 -7.59 11.14 -13.61
C MET A 140 -8.84 12.03 -13.75
N HIS A 141 -9.99 11.64 -13.19
CA HIS A 141 -11.27 12.30 -13.47
C HIS A 141 -11.37 13.70 -12.86
N GLU A 142 -10.84 13.89 -11.65
CA GLU A 142 -10.79 15.21 -11.02
C GLU A 142 -9.85 16.17 -11.78
N LEU A 143 -8.68 15.67 -12.17
CA LEU A 143 -7.69 16.43 -12.94
C LEU A 143 -8.22 16.79 -14.34
N TYR A 144 -8.98 15.90 -14.97
CA TYR A 144 -9.68 16.20 -16.22
C TYR A 144 -10.67 17.36 -16.07
N ASN A 145 -11.44 17.41 -14.99
CA ASN A 145 -12.36 18.52 -14.72
C ASN A 145 -11.60 19.84 -14.52
N GLN A 146 -10.47 19.82 -13.80
CA GLN A 146 -9.60 20.98 -13.67
C GLN A 146 -9.03 21.42 -15.03
N PHE A 147 -8.61 20.46 -15.87
CA PHE A 147 -8.10 20.72 -17.21
C PHE A 147 -9.17 21.35 -18.12
N ASN A 148 -10.40 20.86 -18.12
CA ASN A 148 -11.50 21.44 -18.89
C ASN A 148 -11.86 22.86 -18.45
N ASN A 149 -11.60 23.21 -17.19
CA ASN A 149 -11.80 24.56 -16.67
C ASN A 149 -10.71 25.55 -17.11
N LEU A 150 -9.60 25.06 -17.69
CA LEU A 150 -8.65 25.92 -18.39
C LEU A 150 -9.35 26.49 -19.63
N LYS A 151 -9.13 27.79 -19.92
CA LYS A 151 -9.81 28.52 -21.00
C LYS A 151 -9.39 28.05 -22.41
N PHE A 152 -9.77 26.84 -22.80
CA PHE A 152 -9.63 26.32 -24.15
C PHE A 152 -10.81 26.75 -25.03
N GLU A 153 -10.59 26.82 -26.35
CA GLU A 153 -11.63 27.17 -27.31
C GLU A 153 -12.74 26.11 -27.39
N LYS A 154 -12.43 24.86 -27.04
CA LYS A 154 -13.38 23.74 -27.01
C LYS A 154 -13.06 22.81 -25.83
N PRO A 155 -14.08 22.26 -25.14
CA PRO A 155 -13.88 21.18 -24.19
C PRO A 155 -13.38 19.94 -24.91
N ILE A 156 -12.53 19.15 -24.26
CA ILE A 156 -12.00 17.89 -24.80
C ILE A 156 -12.66 16.70 -24.12
N GLU A 157 -12.79 15.58 -24.82
CA GLU A 157 -13.29 14.33 -24.24
C GLU A 157 -12.24 13.70 -23.30
N TYR A 158 -12.69 12.89 -22.33
CA TYR A 158 -11.81 12.28 -21.33
C TYR A 158 -10.75 11.35 -21.94
N SER A 159 -11.11 10.55 -22.93
CA SER A 159 -10.17 9.70 -23.68
C SER A 159 -9.07 10.53 -24.36
N THR A 160 -9.47 11.64 -25.00
CA THR A 160 -8.54 12.58 -25.63
C THR A 160 -7.64 13.27 -24.60
N TYR A 161 -8.17 13.57 -23.41
CA TYR A 161 -7.37 14.11 -22.31
C TYR A 161 -6.25 13.16 -21.89
N LEU A 162 -6.56 11.85 -21.74
CA LEU A 162 -5.56 10.83 -21.40
C LEU A 162 -4.42 10.74 -22.43
N ASP A 163 -4.64 11.13 -23.69
CA ASP A 163 -3.59 11.19 -24.71
C ASP A 163 -2.76 12.49 -24.70
N ILE A 164 -3.35 13.58 -24.20
CA ILE A 164 -2.73 14.91 -24.25
C ILE A 164 -1.99 15.23 -22.95
N PHE A 165 -2.45 14.79 -21.78
CA PHE A 165 -1.89 15.23 -20.50
C PHE A 165 -0.41 14.84 -20.33
N SER A 166 0.02 13.69 -20.88
CA SER A 166 1.42 13.26 -20.88
C SER A 166 2.31 14.00 -21.89
N GLN A 167 1.72 14.94 -22.67
CA GLN A 167 2.39 15.67 -23.74
C GLN A 167 2.25 17.18 -23.54
N PRO A 168 2.89 17.76 -22.51
CA PRO A 168 2.74 19.18 -22.15
C PRO A 168 3.24 20.12 -23.24
N HIS A 169 4.10 19.65 -24.15
CA HIS A 169 4.56 20.43 -25.31
C HIS A 169 3.45 20.79 -26.31
N LYS A 170 2.33 20.05 -26.33
CA LYS A 170 1.17 20.34 -27.18
C LYS A 170 0.30 21.49 -26.65
N ILE A 171 0.47 21.86 -25.37
CA ILE A 171 -0.35 22.89 -24.72
C ILE A 171 0.14 24.28 -25.15
N PRO A 172 -0.74 25.19 -25.60
CA PRO A 172 -0.34 26.53 -26.01
C PRO A 172 0.33 27.33 -24.88
N ARG A 173 1.46 27.99 -25.19
CA ARG A 173 2.20 28.83 -24.20
C ARG A 173 1.31 29.86 -23.49
N LYS A 174 0.32 30.44 -24.18
CA LYS A 174 -0.63 31.40 -23.57
C LYS A 174 -1.38 30.81 -22.36
N VAL A 175 -1.73 29.53 -22.41
CA VAL A 175 -2.40 28.82 -21.31
C VAL A 175 -1.41 28.49 -20.20
N LYS A 176 -0.16 28.14 -20.57
CA LYS A 176 0.89 27.79 -19.60
C LYS A 176 1.19 28.89 -18.59
N PHE A 177 1.15 30.16 -19.00
CA PHE A 177 1.38 31.30 -18.11
C PHE A 177 0.17 31.68 -17.24
N THR A 178 -0.95 30.97 -17.35
CA THR A 178 -2.12 31.23 -16.50
C THR A 178 -1.93 30.59 -15.12
N ARG A 179 -2.47 31.26 -14.08
CA ARG A 179 -2.48 30.73 -12.71
C ARG A 179 -3.18 29.37 -12.61
N GLN A 180 -4.26 29.21 -13.37
CA GLN A 180 -5.06 27.98 -13.39
C GLN A 180 -4.27 26.78 -13.91
N TYR A 181 -3.42 26.98 -14.93
CA TYR A 181 -2.54 25.91 -15.42
C TYR A 181 -1.47 25.53 -14.41
N ARG A 182 -0.89 26.52 -13.70
CA ARG A 182 0.05 26.24 -12.61
C ARG A 182 -0.61 25.40 -11.52
N GLU A 183 -1.79 25.79 -11.04
CA GLU A 183 -2.56 25.02 -10.03
C GLU A 183 -2.86 23.60 -10.52
N TYR A 184 -3.30 23.45 -11.77
CA TYR A 184 -3.50 22.13 -12.38
C TYR A 184 -2.22 21.28 -12.41
N MET A 185 -1.08 21.87 -12.80
CA MET A 185 0.19 21.16 -12.88
C MET A 185 0.73 20.77 -11.50
N GLU A 186 0.56 21.63 -10.49
CA GLU A 186 0.91 21.33 -9.09
C GLU A 186 0.09 20.13 -8.59
N ASN A 187 -1.24 20.17 -8.76
CA ASN A 187 -2.13 19.07 -8.37
C ASN A 187 -1.84 17.77 -9.13
N LEU A 188 -1.57 17.86 -10.45
CA LEU A 188 -1.22 16.71 -11.27
C LEU A 188 0.09 16.06 -10.79
N LEU A 189 1.11 16.87 -10.52
CA LEU A 189 2.40 16.38 -10.02
C LEU A 189 2.25 15.75 -8.64
N GLU A 190 1.50 16.39 -7.74
CA GLU A 190 1.22 15.87 -6.40
C GLU A 190 0.51 14.52 -6.48
N TYR A 191 -0.55 14.41 -7.29
CA TYR A 191 -1.29 13.16 -7.48
C TYR A 191 -0.41 12.06 -8.05
N LEU A 192 0.33 12.31 -9.14
CA LEU A 192 1.19 11.31 -9.78
C LEU A 192 2.34 10.88 -8.86
N ALA A 193 2.94 11.81 -8.12
CA ALA A 193 3.99 11.51 -7.15
C ALA A 193 3.45 10.65 -6.00
N TYR A 194 2.30 11.02 -5.44
CA TYR A 194 1.64 10.28 -4.37
C TYR A 194 1.20 8.88 -4.82
N PHE A 195 0.62 8.77 -6.02
CA PHE A 195 0.28 7.49 -6.63
C PHE A 195 1.51 6.60 -6.85
N PHE A 196 2.60 7.18 -7.38
CA PHE A 196 3.85 6.45 -7.57
C PHE A 196 4.44 5.94 -6.24
N GLN A 197 4.49 6.79 -5.21
CA GLN A 197 4.97 6.38 -3.88
C GLN A 197 4.09 5.29 -3.25
N ARG A 198 2.78 5.31 -3.50
CA ARG A 198 1.86 4.26 -3.04
C ARG A 198 2.01 2.95 -3.81
N THR A 199 2.34 2.97 -5.09
CA THR A 199 2.44 1.77 -5.94
C THR A 199 3.83 1.15 -5.93
N GLU A 200 4.87 1.97 -5.78
CA GLU A 200 6.28 1.59 -5.81
C GLU A 200 7.03 2.15 -4.58
N PRO A 201 6.65 1.80 -3.35
CA PRO A 201 7.14 2.46 -2.13
C PRO A 201 8.64 2.27 -1.87
N LEU A 202 9.26 1.25 -2.47
CA LEU A 202 10.70 0.97 -2.34
C LEU A 202 11.55 1.81 -3.30
N GLN A 203 10.95 2.52 -4.25
CA GLN A 203 11.67 3.41 -5.15
C GLN A 203 11.81 4.80 -4.53
N ASP A 204 13.06 5.29 -4.49
CA ASP A 204 13.39 6.61 -3.94
C ASP A 204 13.03 7.71 -4.94
N LEU A 205 11.79 8.19 -4.85
CA LEU A 205 11.27 9.25 -5.70
C LEU A 205 12.06 10.56 -5.53
N ASP A 206 12.48 10.90 -4.32
CA ASP A 206 13.21 12.14 -4.04
C ASP A 206 14.57 12.16 -4.74
N ARG A 207 15.27 11.03 -4.73
CA ARG A 207 16.52 10.87 -5.48
C ARG A 207 16.30 10.95 -6.99
N ILE A 208 15.24 10.32 -7.51
CA ILE A 208 14.89 10.39 -8.94
C ILE A 208 14.60 11.85 -9.32
N MET A 209 13.77 12.55 -8.54
CA MET A 209 13.40 13.95 -8.78
C MET A 209 14.57 14.92 -8.64
N SER A 210 15.49 14.67 -7.71
CA SER A 210 16.71 15.45 -7.55
C SER A 210 17.61 15.31 -8.78
N LYS A 211 17.77 14.09 -9.29
CA LYS A 211 18.51 13.83 -10.53
C LYS A 211 17.87 14.54 -11.73
N VAL A 212 16.55 14.45 -11.89
CA VAL A 212 15.80 15.16 -12.94
C VAL A 212 15.99 16.67 -12.85
N THR A 213 15.97 17.21 -11.62
CA THR A 213 16.17 18.64 -11.40
C THR A 213 17.59 19.07 -11.80
N ALA A 214 18.61 18.28 -11.46
CA ALA A 214 19.99 18.57 -11.86
C ALA A 214 20.19 18.48 -13.39
N GLU A 215 19.65 17.44 -14.03
CA GLU A 215 19.69 17.29 -15.50
C GLU A 215 18.93 18.42 -16.19
N TYR A 216 17.80 18.86 -15.62
CA TYR A 216 17.05 20.00 -16.12
C TYR A 216 17.83 21.30 -16.03
N GLU A 217 18.54 21.56 -14.92
CA GLU A 217 19.35 22.76 -14.76
C GLU A 217 20.42 22.84 -15.86
N GLU A 218 21.10 21.72 -16.15
CA GLU A 218 22.05 21.62 -17.25
C GLU A 218 21.39 21.83 -18.63
N GLN A 219 20.25 21.18 -18.89
CA GLN A 219 19.53 21.33 -20.15
C GLN A 219 18.98 22.75 -20.37
N TRP A 220 18.56 23.42 -19.30
CA TRP A 220 18.06 24.79 -19.30
C TRP A 220 19.17 25.79 -19.64
N GLU A 221 20.36 25.62 -19.06
CA GLU A 221 21.53 26.42 -19.41
C GLU A 221 21.89 26.27 -20.91
N ASN A 222 21.88 25.02 -21.38
CA ASN A 222 22.14 24.66 -22.78
C ASN A 222 20.99 25.04 -23.74
N GLY A 223 19.81 25.40 -23.23
CA GLY A 223 18.64 25.78 -24.03
C GLY A 223 18.02 24.64 -24.86
N THR A 224 18.20 23.39 -24.41
CA THR A 224 17.77 22.16 -25.11
C THR A 224 16.45 21.58 -24.60
N VAL A 225 15.80 22.27 -23.67
CA VAL A 225 14.53 21.81 -23.07
C VAL A 225 13.41 21.85 -24.11
N GLN A 226 12.83 20.68 -24.38
CA GLN A 226 11.77 20.49 -25.37
C GLN A 226 10.56 21.41 -25.09
N GLY A 227 10.13 22.18 -26.08
CA GLY A 227 9.03 23.17 -25.95
C GLY A 227 9.44 24.51 -25.32
N TRP A 228 10.66 24.62 -24.80
CA TRP A 228 11.23 25.83 -24.17
C TRP A 228 12.54 26.29 -24.83
N GLU A 229 12.85 25.81 -26.03
CA GLU A 229 14.02 26.21 -26.81
C GLU A 229 14.09 27.74 -26.99
N LYS A 230 15.30 28.32 -26.80
CA LYS A 230 15.55 29.77 -26.87
C LYS A 230 15.16 30.37 -28.23
N ASN A 231 15.14 29.56 -29.30
CA ASN A 231 14.78 29.98 -30.65
C ASN A 231 13.27 30.15 -30.89
N ALA A 232 12.40 29.76 -29.95
CA ALA A 232 10.97 30.04 -30.04
C ALA A 232 10.60 31.50 -29.68
N GLN A 233 11.59 32.34 -29.33
CA GLN A 233 11.38 33.74 -28.96
C GLN A 233 11.21 34.70 -30.15
N GLU A 234 11.45 34.28 -31.40
CA GLU A 234 11.29 35.18 -32.56
C GLU A 234 10.01 34.99 -33.40
N ASN A 235 9.27 33.88 -33.29
CA ASN A 235 8.13 33.62 -34.19
C ASN A 235 6.79 33.46 -33.48
N GLY A 236 6.46 34.46 -32.65
CA GLY A 236 5.09 34.76 -32.25
C GLY A 236 4.35 35.70 -33.22
N HIS A 237 4.99 36.08 -34.34
CA HIS A 237 4.31 36.69 -35.47
C HIS A 237 4.13 35.60 -36.53
N VAL A 238 2.88 35.37 -36.93
CA VAL A 238 2.55 34.58 -38.13
C VAL A 238 3.48 35.03 -39.26
N PRO A 239 4.19 34.15 -39.98
CA PRO A 239 4.88 34.54 -41.20
C PRO A 239 3.82 35.03 -42.18
N ALA A 240 3.62 36.34 -42.25
CA ALA A 240 2.96 36.98 -43.37
C ALA A 240 3.94 36.89 -44.54
N ASP A 241 4.02 35.73 -45.16
CA ASP A 241 4.93 35.38 -46.26
C ASP A 241 4.65 36.17 -47.56
N HIS A 242 3.96 37.32 -47.48
CA HIS A 242 3.46 38.08 -48.62
C HIS A 242 3.60 39.61 -48.56
N THR A 243 4.43 40.19 -47.67
CA THR A 243 4.57 41.66 -47.63
C THR A 243 5.99 42.21 -47.49
N VAL A 244 7.02 41.46 -47.89
CA VAL A 244 8.35 42.08 -48.11
C VAL A 244 8.40 42.60 -49.54
N ILE A 245 8.12 43.90 -49.70
CA ILE A 245 8.42 44.59 -50.96
C ILE A 245 9.94 44.70 -51.02
N ASP A 246 10.58 43.92 -51.90
CA ASP A 246 12.01 44.03 -52.14
C ASP A 246 12.30 45.37 -52.83
N LEU A 247 12.90 46.29 -52.08
CA LEU A 247 13.20 47.66 -52.50
C LEU A 247 14.31 47.71 -53.55
N ASP A 248 15.08 46.64 -53.77
CA ASP A 248 16.16 46.61 -54.76
C ASP A 248 15.63 46.62 -56.20
N PHE A 249 14.41 46.13 -56.44
CA PHE A 249 13.74 46.15 -57.74
C PHE A 249 13.20 47.51 -58.17
N TYR A 250 13.18 48.51 -57.26
CA TYR A 250 12.59 49.82 -57.53
C TYR A 250 13.66 50.92 -57.48
N SER A 251 13.78 51.68 -58.55
CA SER A 251 14.79 52.74 -58.68
C SER A 251 14.22 54.13 -58.40
N THR A 252 12.90 54.29 -58.48
CA THR A 252 12.22 55.57 -58.24
C THR A 252 11.00 55.42 -57.33
N VAL A 253 10.63 56.53 -56.66
CA VAL A 253 9.43 56.62 -55.82
C VAL A 253 8.14 56.45 -56.64
N GLU A 254 8.18 56.75 -57.93
CA GLU A 254 7.05 56.62 -58.85
C GLU A 254 6.70 55.16 -59.13
N GLU A 255 7.70 54.28 -59.29
CA GLU A 255 7.52 52.84 -59.45
C GLU A 255 6.96 52.19 -58.17
N LEU A 256 7.32 52.69 -56.98
CA LEU A 256 6.75 52.21 -55.71
C LEU A 256 5.26 52.53 -55.56
N LYS A 257 4.75 53.59 -56.21
CA LYS A 257 3.31 53.95 -56.13
C LYS A 257 2.44 52.92 -56.84
N GLU A 258 2.95 52.24 -57.86
CA GLU A 258 2.21 51.23 -58.63
C GLU A 258 1.96 49.95 -57.82
N VAL A 259 2.71 49.72 -56.74
CA VAL A 259 2.53 48.58 -55.81
C VAL A 259 1.20 48.66 -55.05
N GLY A 260 0.60 49.86 -54.98
CA GLY A 260 -0.75 50.08 -54.47
C GLY A 260 -0.81 50.50 -52.99
N PRO A 261 -1.90 51.17 -52.58
CA PRO A 261 -2.01 51.84 -51.28
C PRO A 261 -2.02 50.90 -50.07
N GLU A 262 -2.56 49.68 -50.20
CA GLU A 262 -2.66 48.70 -49.11
C GLU A 262 -1.32 47.99 -48.87
N LYS A 263 -0.63 47.55 -49.92
CA LYS A 263 0.69 46.91 -49.79
C LYS A 263 1.75 47.85 -49.21
N LEU A 264 1.75 49.13 -49.61
CA LEU A 264 2.64 50.14 -49.03
C LEU A 264 2.33 50.42 -47.55
N LYS A 265 1.05 50.31 -47.15
CA LYS A 265 0.61 50.50 -45.76
C LYS A 265 1.04 49.31 -44.90
N GLU A 266 0.92 48.10 -45.41
CA GLU A 266 1.36 46.86 -44.76
C GLU A 266 2.89 46.84 -44.59
N ALA A 267 3.65 47.16 -45.64
CA ALA A 267 5.11 47.20 -45.58
C ALA A 267 5.63 48.27 -44.58
N LEU A 268 5.01 49.45 -44.53
CA LEU A 268 5.35 50.46 -43.53
C LEU A 268 4.98 50.04 -42.09
N ALA A 269 3.86 49.35 -41.93
CA ALA A 269 3.44 48.83 -40.63
C ALA A 269 4.38 47.73 -40.12
N ALA A 270 4.84 46.84 -41.01
CA ALA A 270 5.84 45.83 -40.70
C ALA A 270 7.17 46.43 -40.23
N LEU A 271 7.56 47.60 -40.77
CA LEU A 271 8.75 48.34 -40.37
C LEU A 271 8.55 49.29 -39.18
N GLY A 272 7.37 49.29 -38.54
CA GLY A 272 7.06 50.15 -37.39
C GLY A 272 6.98 51.66 -37.73
N LEU A 273 6.91 52.00 -39.01
CA LEU A 273 6.83 53.37 -39.52
C LEU A 273 5.37 53.84 -39.58
N LYS A 274 5.15 55.16 -39.53
CA LYS A 274 3.80 55.71 -39.72
C LYS A 274 3.25 55.29 -41.09
N SER A 275 2.08 54.68 -41.13
CA SER A 275 1.41 54.22 -42.36
C SER A 275 0.31 55.17 -42.86
N GLY A 276 0.09 56.30 -42.17
CA GLY A 276 -0.84 57.37 -42.56
C GLY A 276 -0.27 58.34 -43.61
N GLY A 277 -1.16 58.96 -44.39
CA GLY A 277 -0.83 59.91 -45.48
C GLY A 277 -1.31 59.46 -46.86
N THR A 278 -0.96 60.24 -47.88
CA THR A 278 -1.23 59.89 -49.30
C THR A 278 -0.32 58.75 -49.77
N VAL A 279 -0.70 58.04 -50.84
CA VAL A 279 0.07 56.91 -51.41
C VAL A 279 1.52 57.31 -51.72
N GLN A 280 1.70 58.54 -52.20
CA GLN A 280 3.02 59.12 -52.45
C GLN A 280 3.86 59.26 -51.18
N GLN A 281 3.28 59.78 -50.10
CA GLN A 281 4.00 59.94 -48.82
C GLN A 281 4.34 58.58 -48.19
N ARG A 282 3.55 57.53 -48.45
CA ARG A 282 3.85 56.16 -48.03
C ARG A 282 5.01 55.58 -48.83
N ALA A 283 4.98 55.72 -50.15
CA ALA A 283 6.07 55.31 -51.04
C ALA A 283 7.40 56.01 -50.70
N GLU A 284 7.39 57.32 -50.48
CA GLU A 284 8.58 58.10 -50.09
C GLU A 284 9.16 57.63 -48.74
N ARG A 285 8.29 57.32 -47.76
CA ARG A 285 8.69 56.85 -46.44
C ARG A 285 9.28 55.43 -46.46
N LEU A 286 8.75 54.57 -47.32
CA LEU A 286 9.28 53.22 -47.52
C LEU A 286 10.61 53.28 -48.28
N PHE A 287 10.71 54.12 -49.32
CA PHE A 287 11.93 54.30 -50.11
C PHE A 287 13.09 54.91 -49.30
N LEU A 288 12.80 55.75 -48.30
CA LEU A 288 13.80 56.28 -47.36
C LEU A 288 14.57 55.16 -46.62
N THR A 289 13.94 54.00 -46.40
CA THR A 289 14.58 52.85 -45.74
C THR A 289 15.58 52.12 -46.63
N LYS A 290 15.56 52.36 -47.96
CA LYS A 290 16.55 51.83 -48.91
C LYS A 290 17.94 52.44 -48.73
N HIS A 291 17.99 53.74 -48.42
CA HIS A 291 19.25 54.50 -48.36
C HIS A 291 19.67 54.89 -46.95
N THR A 292 18.77 54.78 -45.97
CA THR A 292 19.04 55.12 -44.57
C THR A 292 18.58 53.97 -43.68
N PRO A 293 19.49 53.31 -42.95
CA PRO A 293 19.11 52.24 -42.02
C PRO A 293 18.19 52.79 -40.92
N LEU A 294 17.26 51.93 -40.45
CA LEU A 294 16.17 52.30 -39.55
C LEU A 294 16.63 53.06 -38.29
N GLU A 295 17.81 52.74 -37.77
CA GLU A 295 18.44 53.35 -36.59
C GLU A 295 18.80 54.83 -36.76
N LYS A 296 18.96 55.31 -38.00
CA LYS A 296 19.34 56.70 -38.33
C LYS A 296 18.15 57.57 -38.74
N LEU A 297 16.92 57.03 -38.73
CA LEU A 297 15.72 57.78 -39.08
C LEU A 297 15.24 58.64 -37.91
N ASP A 298 14.78 59.87 -38.22
CA ASP A 298 14.25 60.80 -37.21
C ASP A 298 13.01 60.20 -36.52
N LYS A 299 12.88 60.41 -35.20
CA LYS A 299 11.82 59.89 -34.32
C LYS A 299 10.40 60.28 -34.79
N LYS A 300 10.29 61.24 -35.70
CA LYS A 300 9.03 61.68 -36.32
C LYS A 300 8.44 60.66 -37.30
N HIS A 301 9.24 59.75 -37.85
CA HIS A 301 8.80 58.76 -38.83
C HIS A 301 8.18 57.50 -38.19
N PHE A 302 8.50 57.25 -36.92
CA PHE A 302 8.00 56.12 -36.14
C PHE A 302 6.66 56.41 -35.47
N VAL A 303 5.87 55.36 -35.25
CA VAL A 303 4.62 55.45 -34.47
C VAL A 303 4.98 55.77 -33.00
N LYS A 304 4.28 56.72 -32.37
CA LYS A 304 4.49 57.06 -30.96
C LYS A 304 4.30 55.79 -30.11
N GLY A 305 5.38 55.28 -29.53
CA GLY A 305 5.40 54.06 -28.72
C GLY A 305 6.37 52.98 -29.19
N SER A 306 6.90 53.02 -30.43
CA SER A 306 7.74 51.95 -30.96
C SER A 306 9.20 51.94 -30.50
N HIS A 307 9.67 52.98 -29.80
CA HIS A 307 11.06 53.07 -29.27
C HIS A 307 11.14 53.39 -27.77
N ALA A 308 10.04 53.23 -27.03
CA ALA A 308 9.99 53.48 -25.58
C ALA A 308 9.97 52.18 -24.75
N SER A 309 10.63 51.12 -25.25
CA SER A 309 10.62 49.78 -24.62
C SER A 309 12.02 49.30 -24.16
N GLU A 310 12.91 50.20 -23.72
CA GLU A 310 14.24 49.80 -23.23
C GLU A 310 14.56 50.19 -21.78
N LEU A 311 13.69 50.91 -21.05
CA LEU A 311 14.05 51.34 -19.69
C LEU A 311 13.04 51.00 -18.59
N ASN A 312 11.94 50.29 -18.89
CA ASN A 312 11.00 49.77 -17.88
C ASN A 312 10.68 48.27 -18.00
N GLY A 313 11.38 47.53 -18.88
CA GLY A 313 11.14 46.10 -19.16
C GLY A 313 11.88 45.11 -18.26
N GLY A 314 12.87 45.54 -17.46
CA GLY A 314 13.75 44.62 -16.71
C GLY A 314 13.07 43.81 -15.59
N ALA A 315 12.02 44.35 -14.97
CA ALA A 315 11.31 43.69 -13.86
C ALA A 315 10.21 42.71 -14.32
N VAL A 316 9.65 42.91 -15.53
CA VAL A 316 8.61 42.05 -16.11
C VAL A 316 9.26 40.85 -16.81
N ASN A 317 10.32 41.07 -17.59
CA ASN A 317 11.06 39.99 -18.27
C ASN A 317 11.73 39.02 -17.28
N SER A 318 12.20 39.50 -16.12
CA SER A 318 12.80 38.64 -15.10
C SER A 318 11.76 37.76 -14.41
N LYS A 319 10.59 38.29 -14.06
CA LYS A 319 9.49 37.49 -13.48
C LYS A 319 8.91 36.49 -14.48
N GLU A 320 8.74 36.86 -15.75
CA GLU A 320 8.28 35.93 -16.78
C GLU A 320 9.32 34.84 -17.08
N ALA A 321 10.61 35.16 -17.10
CA ALA A 321 11.68 34.18 -17.25
C ALA A 321 11.76 33.20 -16.06
N VAL A 322 11.58 33.69 -14.83
CA VAL A 322 11.52 32.83 -13.63
C VAL A 322 10.28 31.95 -13.67
N ASN A 323 9.11 32.52 -13.98
CA ASN A 323 7.86 31.77 -14.08
C ASN A 323 7.93 30.71 -15.20
N SER A 324 8.54 31.05 -16.34
CA SER A 324 8.83 30.13 -17.44
C SER A 324 9.74 28.98 -17.01
N LYS A 325 10.79 29.27 -16.22
CA LYS A 325 11.72 28.25 -15.72
C LYS A 325 11.03 27.31 -14.73
N GLU A 326 10.17 27.83 -13.86
CA GLU A 326 9.38 27.03 -12.92
C GLU A 326 8.40 26.10 -13.64
N ILE A 327 7.65 26.63 -14.62
CA ILE A 327 6.70 25.84 -15.41
C ILE A 327 7.42 24.76 -16.21
N ALA A 328 8.54 25.09 -16.86
CA ALA A 328 9.33 24.11 -17.60
C ALA A 328 9.89 23.00 -16.70
N LEU A 329 10.29 23.32 -15.46
CA LEU A 329 10.71 22.32 -14.48
C LEU A 329 9.54 21.39 -14.09
N MET A 330 8.35 21.96 -13.82
CA MET A 330 7.15 21.17 -13.52
C MET A 330 6.79 20.22 -14.67
N GLU A 331 6.84 20.69 -15.91
CA GLU A 331 6.61 19.85 -17.10
C GLU A 331 7.64 18.74 -17.25
N THR A 332 8.91 19.02 -16.94
CA THR A 332 9.99 18.02 -16.99
C THR A 332 9.79 16.93 -15.92
N LYS A 333 9.45 17.33 -14.69
CA LYS A 333 9.10 16.39 -13.61
C LYS A 333 7.88 15.55 -13.97
N MET A 334 6.86 16.17 -14.58
CA MET A 334 5.64 15.49 -14.99
C MET A 334 5.90 14.47 -16.09
N ASN A 335 6.68 14.82 -17.11
CA ASN A 335 7.11 13.87 -18.14
C ASN A 335 7.82 12.68 -17.51
N LYS A 336 8.73 12.92 -16.55
CA LYS A 336 9.43 11.82 -15.89
C LYS A 336 8.49 10.90 -15.12
N LEU A 337 7.50 11.45 -14.41
CA LEU A 337 6.48 10.64 -13.73
C LEU A 337 5.61 9.87 -14.72
N CYS A 338 5.25 10.47 -15.85
CA CYS A 338 4.52 9.79 -16.91
C CYS A 338 5.33 8.64 -17.51
N ASP A 339 6.64 8.82 -17.72
CA ASP A 339 7.52 7.75 -18.20
C ASP A 339 7.60 6.57 -17.20
N LEU A 340 7.63 6.86 -15.90
CA LEU A 340 7.65 5.84 -14.85
C LEU A 340 6.30 5.11 -14.73
N LEU A 341 5.20 5.79 -15.04
CA LEU A 341 3.83 5.29 -14.94
C LEU A 341 3.23 4.90 -16.29
N ASP A 342 4.03 4.80 -17.36
CA ASP A 342 3.55 4.63 -18.74
C ASP A 342 2.65 3.39 -18.90
N GLU A 343 3.07 2.25 -18.32
CA GLU A 343 2.28 1.02 -18.32
C GLU A 343 0.91 1.20 -17.63
N THR A 344 0.88 1.91 -16.50
CA THR A 344 -0.35 2.22 -15.76
C THR A 344 -1.23 3.18 -16.55
N ILE A 345 -0.65 4.15 -17.24
CA ILE A 345 -1.36 5.10 -18.09
C ILE A 345 -2.01 4.36 -19.27
N ILE A 346 -1.28 3.48 -19.95
CA ILE A 346 -1.79 2.65 -21.05
C ILE A 346 -2.94 1.78 -20.55
N ARG A 347 -2.75 1.08 -19.42
CA ARG A 347 -3.78 0.23 -18.82
C ARG A 347 -5.03 1.02 -18.41
N THR A 348 -4.86 2.26 -17.94
CA THR A 348 -5.99 3.17 -17.63
C THR A 348 -6.75 3.55 -18.90
N LYS A 349 -6.05 3.86 -20.00
CA LYS A 349 -6.70 4.16 -21.29
C LYS A 349 -7.49 2.97 -21.82
N GLU A 350 -6.91 1.78 -21.79
CA GLU A 350 -7.58 0.55 -22.22
C GLU A 350 -8.84 0.28 -21.38
N ASN A 351 -8.76 0.49 -20.05
CA ASN A 351 -9.91 0.35 -19.16
C ASN A 351 -11.03 1.33 -19.50
N VAL A 352 -10.69 2.60 -19.79
CA VAL A 352 -11.66 3.62 -20.16
C VAL A 352 -12.35 3.27 -21.48
N VAL A 353 -11.58 2.84 -22.49
CA VAL A 353 -12.14 2.40 -23.78
C VAL A 353 -13.03 1.18 -23.60
N LYS A 354 -12.63 0.22 -22.77
CA LYS A 354 -13.44 -0.94 -22.41
C LYS A 354 -14.75 -0.50 -21.73
N LYS A 355 -14.69 0.29 -20.67
CA LYS A 355 -15.88 0.82 -19.96
C LYS A 355 -16.81 1.62 -20.88
N GLN A 356 -16.27 2.36 -21.85
CA GLN A 356 -17.07 3.08 -22.85
C GLN A 356 -17.77 2.17 -23.87
N ALA A 357 -17.23 0.98 -24.13
CA ALA A 357 -17.80 0.02 -25.08
C ALA A 357 -18.87 -0.90 -24.45
N LEU A 358 -18.91 -1.00 -23.12
CA LEU A 358 -19.86 -1.85 -22.40
C LEU A 358 -21.27 -1.27 -22.40
N THR A 359 -22.25 -2.16 -22.41
CA THR A 359 -23.65 -1.82 -22.10
C THR A 359 -23.84 -1.59 -20.59
N TYR A 360 -24.95 -0.95 -20.21
CA TYR A 360 -25.24 -0.67 -18.79
C TYR A 360 -25.26 -1.93 -17.93
N ASP A 361 -25.90 -3.00 -18.41
CA ASP A 361 -26.01 -4.28 -17.70
C ASP A 361 -24.62 -4.94 -17.53
N GLU A 362 -23.74 -4.82 -18.53
CA GLU A 362 -22.36 -5.34 -18.44
C GLU A 362 -21.49 -4.49 -17.50
N MET A 363 -21.71 -3.19 -17.43
CA MET A 363 -21.01 -2.29 -16.51
C MET A 363 -21.40 -2.51 -15.05
N GLU A 364 -22.67 -2.83 -14.79
CA GLU A 364 -23.16 -3.19 -13.45
C GLU A 364 -22.60 -4.55 -13.02
N ALA A 365 -22.56 -5.53 -13.92
CA ALA A 365 -21.94 -6.83 -13.67
C ALA A 365 -20.44 -6.74 -13.39
N GLU A 366 -19.66 -5.95 -14.14
CA GLU A 366 -18.23 -5.77 -13.86
C GLU A 366 -17.98 -5.09 -12.51
N ARG A 367 -18.83 -4.15 -12.09
CA ARG A 367 -18.73 -3.54 -10.76
C ARG A 367 -19.01 -4.55 -9.64
N GLU A 368 -20.04 -5.39 -9.80
CA GLU A 368 -20.34 -6.45 -8.82
C GLU A 368 -19.21 -7.49 -8.77
N GLU A 369 -18.61 -7.85 -9.90
CA GLU A 369 -17.43 -8.73 -9.94
C GLU A 369 -16.20 -8.07 -9.28
N GLU A 370 -15.92 -6.79 -9.51
CA GLU A 370 -14.81 -6.07 -8.87
C GLU A 370 -14.99 -5.95 -7.34
N GLU A 371 -16.21 -5.69 -6.87
CA GLU A 371 -16.53 -5.66 -5.42
C GLU A 371 -16.40 -7.05 -4.78
N THR A 372 -16.88 -8.10 -5.45
CA THR A 372 -16.79 -9.48 -4.93
C THR A 372 -15.37 -10.06 -5.00
N GLN A 373 -14.58 -9.68 -6.00
CA GLN A 373 -13.19 -10.10 -6.14
C GLN A 373 -12.28 -9.45 -5.08
N ALA A 374 -12.55 -8.18 -4.72
CA ALA A 374 -11.85 -7.51 -3.62
C ALA A 374 -12.03 -8.19 -2.25
N ASP A 375 -13.22 -8.77 -2.01
CA ASP A 375 -13.56 -9.52 -0.79
C ASP A 375 -13.09 -10.99 -0.80
N THR A 376 -12.96 -11.62 -1.98
CA THR A 376 -12.57 -13.04 -2.11
C THR A 376 -11.08 -13.28 -2.30
N GLU A 377 -10.30 -12.29 -2.77
CA GLU A 377 -8.83 -12.38 -2.82
C GLU A 377 -8.18 -12.50 -1.43
N SER A 378 -8.92 -12.28 -0.34
CA SER A 378 -8.45 -12.50 1.03
C SER A 378 -8.58 -13.96 1.51
N ASP A 379 -9.38 -14.80 0.85
CA ASP A 379 -9.76 -16.13 1.39
C ASP A 379 -9.72 -17.27 0.36
N ASP A 380 -9.62 -17.00 -0.95
CA ASP A 380 -9.91 -18.03 -1.98
C ASP A 380 -8.67 -18.66 -2.68
N ASP A 381 -7.45 -18.40 -2.20
CA ASP A 381 -6.24 -19.05 -2.72
C ASP A 381 -5.45 -19.83 -1.64
N GLU A 382 -6.15 -20.59 -0.79
CA GLU A 382 -5.57 -21.85 -0.31
C GLU A 382 -5.39 -22.77 -1.54
N GLN A 383 -4.23 -22.65 -2.18
CA GLN A 383 -3.72 -23.54 -3.22
C GLN A 383 -4.25 -24.96 -2.99
N GLN A 384 -5.04 -25.51 -3.92
CA GLN A 384 -5.41 -26.92 -3.88
C GLN A 384 -4.15 -27.77 -3.83
N ILE A 385 -3.69 -28.09 -2.62
CA ILE A 385 -2.45 -28.83 -2.40
C ILE A 385 -2.65 -30.19 -3.05
N TYR A 386 -1.87 -30.46 -4.09
CA TYR A 386 -1.93 -31.70 -4.86
C TYR A 386 -1.77 -32.90 -3.92
N ASN A 387 -2.91 -33.52 -3.57
CA ASN A 387 -3.02 -34.65 -2.65
C ASN A 387 -3.51 -35.91 -3.39
N PRO A 388 -2.70 -36.48 -4.29
CA PRO A 388 -3.08 -37.61 -5.12
C PRO A 388 -3.37 -38.88 -4.30
N LEU A 389 -2.91 -38.95 -3.05
CA LEU A 389 -3.12 -40.06 -2.13
C LEU A 389 -4.28 -39.83 -1.15
N LYS A 390 -5.00 -38.70 -1.24
CA LYS A 390 -6.09 -38.30 -0.32
C LYS A 390 -5.74 -38.47 1.16
N LEU A 391 -4.50 -38.16 1.53
CA LEU A 391 -4.04 -38.25 2.91
C LEU A 391 -4.69 -37.15 3.77
N PRO A 392 -5.07 -37.42 5.03
CA PRO A 392 -5.61 -36.39 5.91
C PRO A 392 -4.63 -35.20 6.05
N MET A 393 -5.17 -34.00 6.14
CA MET A 393 -4.38 -32.78 6.31
C MET A 393 -3.81 -32.69 7.72
N GLY A 394 -2.56 -32.26 7.84
CA GLY A 394 -1.92 -31.97 9.11
C GLY A 394 -2.44 -30.66 9.72
N TRP A 395 -1.93 -30.32 10.90
CA TRP A 395 -2.18 -29.03 11.55
C TRP A 395 -1.49 -27.86 10.83
N ASP A 396 -0.62 -28.17 9.87
CA ASP A 396 0.13 -27.29 9.00
C ASP A 396 -0.56 -27.07 7.64
N GLY A 397 -1.79 -27.57 7.46
CA GLY A 397 -2.54 -27.45 6.21
C GLY A 397 -2.02 -28.31 5.05
N LYS A 398 -0.91 -29.06 5.24
CA LYS A 398 -0.32 -29.93 4.21
C LYS A 398 -0.74 -31.40 4.38
N PRO A 399 -0.80 -32.22 3.32
CA PRO A 399 -1.06 -33.65 3.45
C PRO A 399 -0.02 -34.32 4.36
N ILE A 400 -0.47 -35.05 5.38
CA ILE A 400 0.41 -35.72 6.33
C ILE A 400 1.36 -36.67 5.57
N PRO A 401 2.68 -36.65 5.83
CA PRO A 401 3.62 -37.53 5.16
C PRO A 401 3.21 -39.01 5.26
N TYR A 402 3.29 -39.74 4.14
CA TYR A 402 2.81 -41.13 4.03
C TYR A 402 3.42 -42.10 5.06
N TRP A 403 4.68 -41.90 5.45
CA TRP A 403 5.33 -42.70 6.49
C TRP A 403 4.74 -42.44 7.88
N LEU A 404 4.32 -41.20 8.16
CA LEU A 404 3.70 -40.80 9.43
C LEU A 404 2.25 -41.31 9.49
N TYR A 405 1.56 -41.28 8.36
CA TYR A 405 0.26 -41.93 8.17
C TYR A 405 0.33 -43.44 8.46
N LYS A 406 1.37 -44.14 7.97
CA LYS A 406 1.63 -45.55 8.31
C LYS A 406 2.04 -45.76 9.76
N LEU A 407 2.90 -44.90 10.32
CA LEU A 407 3.42 -45.04 11.68
C LEU A 407 2.30 -44.90 12.73
N HIS A 408 1.39 -43.94 12.54
CA HIS A 408 0.25 -43.73 13.46
C HIS A 408 -0.96 -44.61 13.13
N GLY A 409 -0.86 -45.50 12.13
CA GLY A 409 -1.92 -46.44 11.77
C GLY A 409 -3.20 -45.74 11.26
N LEU A 410 -3.09 -44.52 10.74
CA LEU A 410 -4.22 -43.72 10.24
C LEU A 410 -4.89 -44.36 9.00
N GLY A 411 -4.25 -45.32 8.35
CA GLY A 411 -4.83 -46.10 7.25
C GLY A 411 -5.57 -47.37 7.65
N GLN A 412 -5.70 -47.66 8.95
CA GLN A 412 -6.51 -48.77 9.41
C GLN A 412 -7.94 -48.30 9.70
N GLU A 413 -8.90 -48.83 8.95
CA GLU A 413 -10.33 -48.54 9.13
C GLU A 413 -10.90 -49.38 10.29
N PHE A 414 -11.56 -48.72 11.24
CA PHE A 414 -12.31 -49.34 12.32
C PHE A 414 -13.78 -48.92 12.25
N LYS A 415 -14.69 -49.88 12.15
CA LYS A 415 -16.14 -49.61 12.05
C LYS A 415 -16.82 -49.83 13.39
N CYS A 416 -17.78 -48.96 13.73
CA CYS A 416 -18.59 -49.09 14.93
C CYS A 416 -20.09 -49.25 14.59
N GLU A 417 -20.65 -50.44 14.85
CA GLU A 417 -22.05 -50.76 14.57
C GLU A 417 -23.00 -49.92 15.41
N ILE A 418 -22.66 -49.67 16.68
CA ILE A 418 -23.43 -48.82 17.62
C ILE A 418 -23.55 -47.37 17.11
N CYS A 419 -22.58 -46.88 16.34
CA CYS A 419 -22.60 -45.56 15.72
C CYS A 419 -23.25 -45.53 14.32
N GLY A 420 -23.91 -46.60 13.88
CA GLY A 420 -24.49 -46.68 12.54
C GLY A 420 -23.48 -47.09 11.45
N ASN A 421 -22.51 -47.95 11.80
CA ASN A 421 -21.40 -48.38 10.93
C ASN A 421 -20.49 -47.23 10.46
N ASP A 422 -20.36 -46.18 11.28
CA ASP A 422 -19.43 -45.08 11.03
C ASP A 422 -17.97 -45.60 11.02
N SER A 423 -17.16 -45.09 10.08
CA SER A 423 -15.78 -45.53 9.86
C SER A 423 -14.79 -44.56 10.51
N TYR A 424 -14.01 -45.07 11.46
CA TYR A 424 -12.95 -44.33 12.14
C TYR A 424 -11.57 -44.76 11.61
N TRP A 425 -10.78 -43.78 11.19
CA TRP A 425 -9.45 -44.01 10.62
C TRP A 425 -8.37 -43.88 11.70
N GLY A 426 -7.75 -45.01 12.02
CA GLY A 426 -6.70 -45.12 13.04
C GLY A 426 -7.19 -45.35 14.47
N ARG A 427 -6.37 -46.08 15.24
CA ARG A 427 -6.73 -46.56 16.58
C ARG A 427 -7.00 -45.42 17.58
N ARG A 428 -6.28 -44.30 17.49
CA ARG A 428 -6.48 -43.16 18.40
C ARG A 428 -7.82 -42.45 18.19
N ALA A 429 -8.24 -42.28 16.93
CA ALA A 429 -9.55 -41.73 16.60
C ALA A 429 -10.66 -42.67 17.08
N PHE A 430 -10.47 -43.98 16.85
CA PHE A 430 -11.37 -45.00 17.34
C PHE A 430 -11.43 -45.06 18.89
N GLU A 431 -10.34 -44.91 19.63
CA GLU A 431 -10.44 -44.89 21.10
C GLU A 431 -11.15 -43.64 21.64
N ARG A 432 -11.03 -42.51 20.93
CA ARG A 432 -11.71 -41.26 21.29
C ARG A 432 -13.22 -41.32 21.07
N HIS A 433 -13.69 -42.01 20.02
CA HIS A 433 -15.11 -42.03 19.66
C HIS A 433 -16.02 -42.59 20.76
N PHE A 434 -15.54 -43.50 21.62
CA PHE A 434 -16.31 -44.03 22.76
C PHE A 434 -16.78 -42.94 23.75
N LYS A 435 -16.06 -41.82 23.81
CA LYS A 435 -16.42 -40.65 24.63
C LYS A 435 -17.21 -39.60 23.86
N GLU A 436 -17.31 -39.70 22.55
CA GLU A 436 -18.00 -38.74 21.71
C GLU A 436 -19.52 -38.89 21.82
N TRP A 437 -20.24 -37.81 21.54
CA TRP A 437 -21.69 -37.74 21.72
C TRP A 437 -22.44 -38.79 20.90
N ARG A 438 -22.00 -39.08 19.67
CA ARG A 438 -22.63 -40.08 18.79
C ARG A 438 -22.68 -41.47 19.43
N HIS A 439 -21.54 -41.93 19.97
CA HIS A 439 -21.47 -43.23 20.63
C HIS A 439 -22.25 -43.25 21.94
N GLN A 440 -22.18 -42.18 22.72
CA GLN A 440 -23.02 -42.03 23.93
C GLN A 440 -24.51 -42.09 23.62
N HIS A 441 -24.93 -41.45 22.53
CA HIS A 441 -26.31 -41.46 22.08
C HIS A 441 -26.74 -42.86 21.62
N GLY A 442 -25.92 -43.56 20.83
CA GLY A 442 -26.16 -44.94 20.42
C GLY A 442 -26.34 -45.88 21.61
N MET A 443 -25.44 -45.80 22.60
CA MET A 443 -25.56 -46.57 23.85
C MET A 443 -26.83 -46.23 24.64
N ARG A 444 -27.22 -44.95 24.68
CA ARG A 444 -28.46 -44.49 25.32
C ARG A 444 -29.71 -45.04 24.62
N CYS A 445 -29.73 -45.06 23.29
CA CYS A 445 -30.82 -45.66 22.50
C CYS A 445 -30.97 -47.16 22.75
N LEU A 446 -29.86 -47.86 23.04
CA LEU A 446 -29.85 -49.28 23.43
C LEU A 446 -30.25 -49.51 24.90
N GLY A 447 -30.41 -48.45 25.70
CA GLY A 447 -30.68 -48.54 27.13
C GLY A 447 -29.50 -49.05 27.97
N ILE A 448 -28.27 -48.94 27.44
CA ILE A 448 -27.04 -49.38 28.10
C ILE A 448 -26.27 -48.16 28.62
N PRO A 449 -25.85 -48.11 29.90
CA PRO A 449 -25.05 -47.00 30.41
C PRO A 449 -23.64 -47.04 29.80
N ASN A 450 -23.19 -45.91 29.23
CA ASN A 450 -21.84 -45.78 28.67
C ASN A 450 -20.78 -45.72 29.79
N THR A 451 -20.34 -46.90 30.23
CA THR A 451 -19.28 -47.09 31.24
C THR A 451 -18.04 -47.68 30.59
N LYS A 452 -16.86 -47.55 31.23
CA LYS A 452 -15.59 -48.09 30.73
C LYS A 452 -15.63 -49.59 30.41
N ASN A 453 -16.57 -50.34 30.98
CA ASN A 453 -16.76 -51.77 30.73
C ASN A 453 -17.19 -52.07 29.29
N PHE A 454 -17.71 -51.08 28.56
CA PHE A 454 -18.16 -51.21 27.17
C PHE A 454 -17.17 -50.63 26.17
N ASN A 455 -15.99 -50.18 26.61
CA ASN A 455 -14.94 -49.75 25.69
C ASN A 455 -14.46 -50.95 24.85
N GLU A 456 -14.15 -50.70 23.58
CA GLU A 456 -13.79 -51.70 22.57
C GLU A 456 -14.94 -52.58 22.04
N ILE A 457 -16.17 -52.42 22.54
CA ILE A 457 -17.34 -53.12 22.00
C ILE A 457 -17.96 -52.29 20.89
N THR A 458 -17.94 -52.81 19.67
CA THR A 458 -18.53 -52.14 18.50
C THR A 458 -19.87 -52.73 18.09
N SER A 459 -20.09 -54.02 18.36
CA SER A 459 -21.32 -54.70 17.96
C SER A 459 -22.45 -54.46 18.96
N ILE A 460 -23.64 -54.20 18.41
CA ILE A 460 -24.86 -54.00 19.20
C ILE A 460 -25.22 -55.29 19.97
N GLN A 461 -25.05 -56.46 19.35
CA GLN A 461 -25.37 -57.75 19.94
C GLN A 461 -24.48 -58.04 21.15
N GLU A 462 -23.17 -57.86 20.99
CA GLU A 462 -22.19 -58.07 22.07
C GLU A 462 -22.41 -57.12 23.25
N ALA A 463 -22.73 -55.85 22.97
CA ALA A 463 -23.05 -54.87 24.00
C ALA A 463 -24.28 -55.28 24.81
N GLN A 464 -25.33 -55.77 24.15
CA GLN A 464 -26.56 -56.25 24.80
C GLN A 464 -26.31 -57.51 25.64
N GLU A 465 -25.51 -58.46 25.15
CA GLU A 465 -25.16 -59.66 25.90
C GLU A 465 -24.32 -59.35 27.14
N LEU A 466 -23.34 -58.46 27.00
CA LEU A 466 -22.53 -58.03 28.12
C LEU A 466 -23.40 -57.31 29.16
N TRP A 467 -24.32 -56.45 28.72
CA TRP A 467 -25.25 -55.77 29.61
C TRP A 467 -26.17 -56.75 30.35
N LYS A 468 -26.72 -57.76 29.65
CA LYS A 468 -27.49 -58.84 30.29
C LYS A 468 -26.67 -59.59 31.34
N ARG A 469 -25.39 -59.90 31.06
CA ARG A 469 -24.49 -60.54 32.03
C ARG A 469 -24.19 -59.64 33.24
N ILE A 470 -23.99 -58.34 33.03
CA ILE A 470 -23.77 -57.37 34.10
C ILE A 470 -25.04 -57.22 34.95
N GLN A 471 -26.21 -57.10 34.33
CA GLN A 471 -27.50 -57.02 35.02
C GLN A 471 -27.79 -58.30 35.81
N ALA A 472 -27.48 -59.48 35.28
CA ALA A 472 -27.61 -60.74 36.02
C ALA A 472 -26.71 -60.76 37.26
N ARG A 473 -25.45 -60.31 37.15
CA ARG A 473 -24.54 -60.21 38.30
C ARG A 473 -24.98 -59.16 39.33
N GLN A 474 -25.47 -58.01 38.88
CA GLN A 474 -25.96 -56.94 39.77
C GLN A 474 -27.31 -57.30 40.41
N GLY A 475 -28.17 -58.03 39.69
CA GLY A 475 -29.48 -58.48 40.18
C GLY A 475 -29.40 -59.53 41.28
N VAL A 476 -28.31 -60.29 41.35
CA VAL A 476 -28.05 -61.29 42.41
C VAL A 476 -27.57 -60.62 43.72
N ASN A 477 -27.01 -59.41 43.66
CA ASN A 477 -26.48 -58.68 44.82
C ASN A 477 -27.35 -57.51 45.30
N LYS A 478 -28.57 -57.37 44.76
CA LYS A 478 -29.47 -56.26 45.14
C LYS A 478 -30.37 -56.73 46.29
N TRP A 479 -29.96 -56.41 47.53
CA TRP A 479 -30.74 -56.66 48.75
C TRP A 479 -32.20 -56.24 48.55
N ARG A 480 -33.13 -57.16 48.79
CA ARG A 480 -34.57 -56.95 48.62
C ARG A 480 -35.23 -56.82 49.99
N PRO A 481 -35.35 -55.62 50.57
CA PRO A 481 -35.89 -55.43 51.92
C PRO A 481 -37.26 -56.08 52.14
N GLU A 482 -38.13 -56.13 51.13
CA GLU A 482 -39.46 -56.76 51.27
C GLU A 482 -39.43 -58.28 51.48
N LEU A 483 -38.39 -58.95 50.99
CA LEU A 483 -38.24 -60.41 51.00
C LEU A 483 -37.17 -60.88 52.00
N GLU A 484 -36.15 -60.07 52.24
CA GLU A 484 -34.94 -60.42 52.99
C GLU A 484 -34.86 -59.73 54.36
N GLU A 485 -35.69 -58.71 54.64
CA GLU A 485 -35.78 -58.09 55.96
C GLU A 485 -36.81 -58.87 56.80
N GLU A 486 -36.34 -59.46 57.90
CA GLU A 486 -37.13 -60.28 58.81
C GLU A 486 -37.64 -59.44 60.00
N TYR A 487 -38.92 -59.58 60.31
CA TYR A 487 -39.61 -58.93 61.43
C TYR A 487 -40.18 -60.00 62.36
N GLU A 488 -40.00 -59.81 63.66
CA GLU A 488 -40.49 -60.70 64.71
C GLU A 488 -41.80 -60.14 65.32
N ASP A 489 -42.82 -60.99 65.45
CA ASP A 489 -44.06 -60.63 66.13
C ASP A 489 -43.90 -60.71 67.67
N LYS A 490 -44.97 -60.36 68.42
CA LYS A 490 -44.93 -60.38 69.90
C LYS A 490 -44.85 -61.80 70.49
N GLU A 491 -45.14 -62.82 69.70
CA GLU A 491 -45.08 -64.24 70.09
C GLU A 491 -43.72 -64.87 69.73
N GLY A 492 -42.85 -64.13 69.04
CA GLY A 492 -41.50 -64.54 68.67
C GLY A 492 -41.42 -65.22 67.30
N ASN A 493 -42.47 -65.16 66.47
CA ASN A 493 -42.46 -65.73 65.13
C ASN A 493 -41.85 -64.74 64.13
N ILE A 494 -40.96 -65.23 63.27
CA ILE A 494 -40.23 -64.42 62.31
C ILE A 494 -40.89 -64.51 60.93
N TYR A 495 -41.25 -63.35 60.36
CA TYR A 495 -41.81 -63.21 59.03
C TYR A 495 -40.98 -62.24 58.19
N ASN A 496 -40.94 -62.43 56.87
CA ASN A 496 -40.40 -61.37 56.01
C ASN A 496 -41.32 -60.13 56.06
N LYS A 497 -40.75 -58.95 55.83
CA LYS A 497 -41.43 -57.65 55.94
C LYS A 497 -42.78 -57.60 55.24
N LYS A 498 -42.88 -58.16 54.03
CA LYS A 498 -44.14 -58.19 53.29
C LYS A 498 -45.20 -59.03 54.00
N THR A 499 -44.85 -60.23 54.44
CA THR A 499 -45.78 -61.12 55.16
C THR A 499 -46.15 -60.52 56.51
N TYR A 500 -45.20 -59.93 57.23
CA TYR A 500 -45.46 -59.23 58.49
C TYR A 500 -46.45 -58.07 58.31
N THR A 501 -46.22 -57.21 57.31
CA THR A 501 -47.11 -56.06 57.06
C THR A 501 -48.50 -56.48 56.56
N ASP A 502 -48.60 -57.56 55.77
CA ASP A 502 -49.88 -58.09 55.33
C ASP A 502 -50.65 -58.76 56.49
N LEU A 503 -49.98 -59.54 57.34
CA LEU A 503 -50.57 -60.14 58.54
C LEU A 503 -51.01 -59.07 59.56
N GLN A 504 -50.19 -58.02 59.74
CA GLN A 504 -50.54 -56.88 60.59
C GLN A 504 -51.76 -56.13 60.05
N ARG A 505 -51.86 -55.95 58.73
CA ARG A 505 -53.05 -55.33 58.10
C ARG A 505 -54.30 -56.19 58.22
N GLN A 506 -54.15 -57.51 58.23
CA GLN A 506 -55.24 -58.47 58.45
C GLN A 506 -55.59 -58.64 59.94
N GLY A 507 -54.80 -58.05 60.85
CA GLY A 507 -55.01 -58.13 62.30
C GLY A 507 -54.68 -59.49 62.91
N LEU A 508 -53.85 -60.28 62.24
CA LEU A 508 -53.47 -61.64 62.64
C LEU A 508 -52.22 -61.71 63.53
N ILE A 509 -51.43 -60.63 63.60
CA ILE A 509 -50.23 -60.48 64.44
C ILE A 509 -50.12 -59.08 65.05
#